data_AF-A0A7V7BQT6-F1
#
_entry.id   AF-A0A7V7BQT6-F1
#
_cell.length_a   1.000
_cell.length_b   1.000
_cell.length_c   1.000
_cell.angle_alpha   90.00
_cell.angle_beta   90.00
_cell.angle_gamma   90.00
#
_symmetry.space_group_name_H-M   'P 1'
#
loop_
_entity.id
_entity.type
_entity.pdbx_description
1 polymer ?
#
loop_
_entity_poly.entity_id
_entity_poly.type
_entity_poly.pdbx_seq_one_letter_code
_entity_poly.pdbx_strand_id
1 'polypeptide(L)'
;MASKEGLNGIFRVEDRYVRCIRSRYFDEVWKDSCVEFFVQPKPDGGYFNFEFNCGGAFLVCYVTDPTLMDGRLARAEKLPSELGQQVCVKSSLPAIVDPELTVLTVWTLQFFIPFFVLQRYTGPLSIQPGERWRGNFFKCASEVSHPHWASWSPVDEFNFHRPRCFGELLFEE
;
A
#
# COMPACT_ATOMS: atom_id res chain seq x y z
N MET A 1 9.16 -10.29 2.32
CA MET A 1 10.36 -11.07 1.95
C MET A 1 10.83 -10.63 0.57
N ALA A 2 12.04 -10.08 0.46
CA ALA A 2 12.59 -9.71 -0.85
C ALA A 2 13.09 -10.96 -1.58
N SER A 3 12.83 -11.05 -2.89
CA SER A 3 13.54 -11.96 -3.78
C SER A 3 14.61 -11.18 -4.57
N LYS A 4 15.37 -11.85 -5.44
CA LYS A 4 16.28 -11.16 -6.38
C LYS A 4 15.54 -10.22 -7.35
N GLU A 5 14.23 -10.43 -7.54
CA GLU A 5 13.44 -9.78 -8.59
C GLU A 5 12.51 -8.68 -8.05
N GLY A 6 12.14 -8.74 -6.76
CA GLY A 6 11.22 -7.78 -6.18
C GLY A 6 10.88 -8.01 -4.71
N LEU A 7 9.95 -7.21 -4.19
CA LEU A 7 9.42 -7.35 -2.84
C LEU A 7 8.18 -8.22 -2.83
N ASN A 8 8.16 -9.25 -1.98
CA ASN A 8 6.95 -9.99 -1.64
C ASN A 8 6.41 -9.51 -0.29
N GLY A 9 5.11 -9.37 -0.18
CA GLY A 9 4.42 -9.11 1.08
C GLY A 9 3.11 -9.87 1.19
N ILE A 10 2.67 -10.05 2.43
CA ILE A 10 1.37 -10.62 2.75
C ILE A 10 0.78 -9.86 3.93
N PHE A 11 -0.46 -9.43 3.78
CA PHE A 11 -1.32 -9.04 4.89
C PHE A 11 -2.21 -10.23 5.24
N ARG A 12 -2.31 -10.51 6.55
CA ARG A 12 -3.37 -11.36 7.10
C ARG A 12 -4.18 -10.48 8.06
N VAL A 13 -5.45 -10.28 7.73
CA VAL A 13 -6.32 -9.33 8.42
C VAL A 13 -7.44 -10.10 9.08
N GLU A 14 -7.65 -9.85 10.37
CA GLU A 14 -8.83 -10.28 11.11
C GLU A 14 -9.70 -9.04 11.32
N ASP A 15 -10.85 -8.99 10.67
CA ASP A 15 -11.68 -7.79 10.62
C ASP A 15 -13.16 -8.12 10.77
N ARG A 16 -13.95 -7.09 11.08
CA ARG A 16 -15.41 -7.08 10.94
C ARG A 16 -15.78 -5.91 10.04
N TYR A 17 -16.96 -5.95 9.45
CA TYR A 17 -17.44 -4.88 8.56
C TYR A 17 -16.60 -4.84 7.26
N VAL A 18 -16.31 -6.02 6.70
CA VAL A 18 -15.52 -6.15 5.48
C VAL A 18 -16.39 -5.85 4.25
N ARG A 19 -15.96 -4.92 3.41
CA ARG A 19 -16.68 -4.48 2.20
C ARG A 19 -15.70 -4.20 1.05
N CYS A 20 -16.10 -4.53 -0.17
CA CYS A 20 -15.34 -4.23 -1.37
C CYS A 20 -16.29 -4.02 -2.55
N ILE A 21 -16.35 -2.81 -3.10
CA ILE A 21 -17.17 -2.50 -4.29
C ILE A 21 -16.34 -1.90 -5.43
N ARG A 22 -15.09 -1.51 -5.15
CA ARG A 22 -14.15 -0.95 -6.12
C ARG A 22 -13.35 -2.09 -6.73
N SER A 23 -13.23 -2.08 -8.05
CA SER A 23 -12.68 -3.22 -8.79
C SER A 23 -11.66 -2.83 -9.85
N ARG A 24 -11.46 -1.53 -10.07
CA ARG A 24 -10.57 -1.03 -11.12
C ARG A 24 -9.30 -0.46 -10.50
N TYR A 25 -8.23 -0.51 -11.29
CA TYR A 25 -7.00 0.21 -10.97
C TYR A 25 -7.32 1.69 -10.79
N PHE A 26 -6.80 2.31 -9.72
CA PHE A 26 -7.06 3.71 -9.35
C PHE A 26 -8.47 4.07 -8.88
N ASP A 27 -9.36 3.11 -8.65
CA ASP A 27 -10.54 3.39 -7.83
C ASP A 27 -10.10 3.82 -6.42
N GLU A 28 -10.99 4.49 -5.67
CA GLU A 28 -10.73 5.00 -4.33
C GLU A 28 -10.66 3.89 -3.25
N VAL A 29 -9.73 2.95 -3.40
CA VAL A 29 -9.68 1.68 -2.66
C VAL A 29 -9.62 1.83 -1.14
N TRP A 30 -9.12 2.94 -0.61
CA TRP A 30 -9.10 3.28 0.83
C TRP A 30 -10.50 3.45 1.46
N LYS A 31 -11.54 3.51 0.64
CA LYS A 31 -12.95 3.55 1.08
C LYS A 31 -13.54 2.16 1.31
N ASP A 32 -12.99 1.15 0.64
CA ASP A 32 -13.27 -0.27 0.93
C ASP A 32 -12.40 -0.76 2.09
N SER A 33 -12.54 -2.03 2.48
CA SER A 33 -11.60 -2.67 3.40
C SER A 33 -10.22 -2.78 2.74
N CYS A 34 -9.27 -1.96 3.17
CA CYS A 34 -8.03 -1.69 2.45
C CYS A 34 -6.79 -1.89 3.31
N VAL A 35 -5.75 -2.50 2.76
CA VAL A 35 -4.40 -2.54 3.34
C VAL A 35 -3.46 -1.74 2.47
N GLU A 36 -2.49 -1.08 3.09
CA GLU A 36 -1.57 -0.20 2.38
C GLU A 36 -0.13 -0.48 2.76
N PHE A 37 0.77 -0.39 1.79
CA PHE A 37 2.20 -0.50 1.97
C PHE A 37 2.87 0.74 1.39
N PHE A 38 3.50 1.52 2.26
CA PHE A 38 4.22 2.73 1.87
C PHE A 38 5.71 2.46 1.97
N VAL A 39 6.47 2.82 0.94
CA VAL A 39 7.90 2.49 0.88
C VAL A 39 8.73 3.59 0.21
N GLN A 40 9.81 3.97 0.88
CA GLN A 40 10.81 4.92 0.46
C GLN A 40 12.16 4.18 0.27
N PRO A 41 12.50 3.79 -0.98
CA PRO A 41 13.70 3.01 -1.25
C PRO A 41 15.02 3.79 -1.14
N LYS A 42 14.97 5.13 -1.17
CA LYS A 42 16.15 6.01 -1.11
C LYS A 42 15.92 7.15 -0.12
N PRO A 43 16.90 7.48 0.75
CA PRO A 43 16.77 8.55 1.74
C PRO A 43 16.37 9.91 1.12
N ASP A 44 16.97 10.27 -0.01
CA ASP A 44 16.73 11.55 -0.70
C ASP A 44 15.67 11.44 -1.82
N GLY A 45 14.99 10.29 -1.91
CA GLY A 45 13.96 10.02 -2.91
C GLY A 45 12.55 10.25 -2.39
N GLY A 46 11.59 10.22 -3.32
CA GLY A 46 10.18 10.08 -2.97
C GLY A 46 9.86 8.68 -2.44
N TYR A 47 8.60 8.48 -2.08
CA TYR A 47 8.08 7.19 -1.64
C TYR A 47 6.90 6.76 -2.49
N PHE A 48 6.58 5.47 -2.46
CA PHE A 48 5.41 4.92 -3.10
C PHE A 48 4.35 4.62 -2.06
N ASN A 49 3.09 4.91 -2.38
CA ASN A 49 1.94 4.40 -1.65
C ASN A 49 1.25 3.34 -2.49
N PHE A 50 1.36 2.09 -2.08
CA PHE A 50 0.57 0.99 -2.64
C PHE A 50 -0.65 0.80 -1.73
N GLU A 51 -1.86 0.94 -2.28
CA GLU A 51 -3.10 0.73 -1.55
C GLU A 51 -3.90 -0.37 -2.23
N PHE A 52 -4.33 -1.37 -1.48
CA PHE A 52 -5.01 -2.56 -1.99
C PHE A 52 -6.29 -2.81 -1.21
N ASN A 53 -7.46 -2.80 -1.88
CA ASN A 53 -8.66 -3.27 -1.21
C ASN A 53 -8.68 -4.79 -1.10
N CYS A 54 -9.57 -5.31 -0.26
CA CYS A 54 -9.66 -6.74 0.02
C CYS A 54 -10.10 -7.57 -1.18
N GLY A 55 -10.63 -6.97 -2.26
CA GLY A 55 -10.91 -7.64 -3.53
C GLY A 55 -9.71 -7.73 -4.48
N GLY A 56 -8.60 -7.07 -4.15
CA GLY A 56 -7.37 -7.07 -4.95
C GLY A 56 -7.27 -5.94 -5.99
N ALA A 57 -8.25 -5.03 -6.05
CA ALA A 57 -8.07 -3.78 -6.78
C ALA A 57 -7.12 -2.87 -6.00
N PHE A 58 -6.34 -2.07 -6.72
CA PHE A 58 -5.28 -1.30 -6.10
C PHE A 58 -4.97 -0.01 -6.85
N LEU A 59 -4.18 0.84 -6.21
CA LEU A 59 -3.55 2.01 -6.81
C LEU A 59 -2.11 2.13 -6.34
N VAL A 60 -1.30 2.83 -7.12
CA VAL A 60 0.09 3.15 -6.76
C VAL A 60 0.44 4.56 -7.21
N CYS A 61 0.86 5.42 -6.30
CA CYS A 61 1.49 6.70 -6.66
C CYS A 61 2.94 6.75 -6.20
N TYR A 62 3.74 7.58 -6.88
CA TYR A 62 5.05 8.01 -6.43
C TYR A 62 4.95 9.46 -5.93
N VAL A 63 5.24 9.67 -4.65
CA VAL A 63 5.04 10.93 -3.94
C VAL A 63 6.40 11.56 -3.64
N THR A 64 6.58 12.80 -4.07
CA THR A 64 7.80 13.60 -3.81
C THR A 64 7.53 14.79 -2.91
N ASP A 65 6.26 15.17 -2.72
CA ASP A 65 5.86 16.21 -1.78
C ASP A 65 4.54 15.79 -1.09
N PRO A 66 4.62 15.36 0.19
CA PRO A 66 3.47 14.87 0.93
C PRO A 66 2.61 16.00 1.53
N THR A 67 2.94 17.26 1.27
CA THR A 67 2.15 18.40 1.77
C THR A 67 0.72 18.32 1.23
N LEU A 68 -0.27 18.48 2.11
CA LEU A 68 -1.67 18.53 1.70
C LEU A 68 -2.04 19.96 1.28
N MET A 69 -2.52 20.11 0.05
CA MET A 69 -3.11 21.32 -0.51
C MET A 69 -4.52 20.97 -0.97
N ASP A 70 -5.54 21.58 -0.37
CA ASP A 70 -6.96 21.31 -0.66
C ASP A 70 -7.34 19.81 -0.60
N GLY A 71 -6.80 19.11 0.39
CA GLY A 71 -7.03 17.67 0.60
C GLY A 71 -6.31 16.76 -0.40
N ARG A 72 -5.37 17.29 -1.21
CA ARG A 72 -4.56 16.52 -2.16
C ARG A 72 -3.08 16.69 -1.89
N LEU A 73 -2.29 15.67 -2.23
CA LEU A 73 -0.83 15.75 -2.16
C LEU A 73 -0.31 16.76 -3.18
N ALA A 74 0.59 17.64 -2.74
CA ALA A 74 1.16 18.69 -3.58
C ALA A 74 1.90 18.13 -4.81
N ARG A 75 2.64 17.01 -4.65
CA ARG A 75 3.30 16.29 -5.75
C ARG A 75 3.23 14.79 -5.57
N ALA A 76 2.27 14.17 -6.27
CA ALA A 76 2.11 12.74 -6.40
C ALA A 76 1.85 12.37 -7.87
N GLU A 77 2.65 11.47 -8.41
CA GLU A 77 2.47 10.93 -9.76
C GLU A 77 1.79 9.57 -9.68
N LYS A 78 0.69 9.40 -10.42
CA LYS A 78 0.03 8.11 -10.60
C LYS A 78 0.88 7.22 -11.50
N LEU A 79 1.22 6.00 -11.07
CA LEU A 79 1.94 5.06 -11.93
C LEU A 79 1.07 4.71 -13.15
N PRO A 80 1.58 4.84 -14.39
CA PRO A 80 0.87 4.44 -15.60
C PRO A 80 0.38 3.00 -15.50
N SER A 81 -0.78 2.71 -16.10
CA SER A 81 -1.43 1.41 -15.98
C SER A 81 -0.53 0.26 -16.43
N GLU A 82 0.25 0.46 -17.49
CA GLU A 82 1.17 -0.53 -18.05
C GLU A 82 2.27 -0.94 -17.07
N LEU A 83 2.69 0.01 -16.22
CA LEU A 83 3.69 -0.21 -15.17
C LEU A 83 3.06 -0.73 -13.87
N GLY A 84 1.93 -0.14 -13.46
CA GLY A 84 1.21 -0.54 -12.25
C GLY A 84 0.73 -1.99 -12.32
N GLN A 85 0.27 -2.45 -13.48
CA GLN A 85 -0.16 -3.84 -13.70
C GLN A 85 0.96 -4.87 -13.63
N GLN A 86 2.24 -4.45 -13.53
CA GLN A 86 3.35 -5.37 -13.26
C GLN A 86 3.41 -5.80 -11.79
N VAL A 87 2.68 -5.11 -10.90
CA VAL A 87 2.49 -5.53 -9.51
C VAL A 87 1.50 -6.69 -9.49
N CYS A 88 1.94 -7.86 -9.02
CA CYS A 88 1.06 -9.01 -8.87
C CYS A 88 0.33 -8.93 -7.53
N VAL A 89 -1.00 -9.07 -7.54
CA VAL A 89 -1.83 -9.06 -6.33
C VAL A 89 -2.70 -10.30 -6.31
N LYS A 90 -2.80 -10.95 -5.14
CA LYS A 90 -3.70 -12.09 -4.93
C LYS A 90 -4.44 -11.91 -3.61
N SER A 91 -5.77 -11.87 -3.68
CA SER A 91 -6.63 -11.87 -2.50
C SER A 91 -7.25 -13.24 -2.25
N SER A 92 -7.54 -13.53 -0.97
CA SER A 92 -8.39 -14.65 -0.56
C SER A 92 -9.90 -14.38 -0.72
N LEU A 93 -10.31 -13.11 -0.82
CA LEU A 93 -11.71 -12.71 -0.99
C LEU A 93 -12.03 -12.47 -2.47
N PRO A 94 -13.33 -12.55 -2.87
CA PRO A 94 -13.75 -12.18 -4.21
C PRO A 94 -13.49 -10.69 -4.50
N ALA A 95 -13.44 -10.35 -5.78
CA ALA A 95 -13.22 -8.97 -6.24
C ALA A 95 -14.28 -7.97 -5.73
N ILE A 96 -15.49 -8.46 -5.43
CA ILE A 96 -16.59 -7.68 -4.86
C ILE A 96 -17.11 -8.43 -3.62
N VAL A 97 -17.25 -7.70 -2.52
CA VAL A 97 -17.87 -8.12 -1.27
C VAL A 97 -18.95 -7.10 -0.95
N ASP A 98 -20.16 -7.43 -1.38
CA ASP A 98 -21.39 -6.68 -1.12
C ASP A 98 -22.56 -7.69 -0.99
N PRO A 99 -23.35 -7.67 0.09
CA PRO A 99 -23.34 -6.72 1.19
C PRO A 99 -22.10 -6.84 2.11
N GLU A 100 -21.90 -5.83 2.97
CA GLU A 100 -20.83 -5.80 3.97
C GLU A 100 -20.92 -7.00 4.93
N LEU A 101 -19.77 -7.63 5.20
CA LEU A 101 -19.65 -8.74 6.13
C LEU A 101 -19.45 -8.23 7.55
N THR A 102 -20.50 -8.29 8.39
CA THR A 102 -20.43 -7.83 9.79
C THR A 102 -19.83 -8.86 10.75
N VAL A 103 -19.67 -10.11 10.30
CA VAL A 103 -19.08 -11.20 11.06
C VAL A 103 -17.56 -11.14 11.05
N LEU A 104 -16.92 -11.74 12.05
CA LEU A 104 -15.47 -11.89 12.07
C LEU A 104 -15.03 -12.63 10.79
N THR A 105 -14.23 -11.96 9.98
CA THR A 105 -13.76 -12.45 8.70
C THR A 105 -12.24 -12.37 8.68
N VAL A 106 -11.60 -13.49 8.36
CA VAL A 106 -10.15 -13.54 8.15
C VAL A 106 -9.89 -13.55 6.65
N TRP A 107 -9.09 -12.60 6.18
CA TRP A 107 -8.69 -12.54 4.78
C TRP A 107 -7.21 -12.23 4.64
N THR A 108 -6.65 -12.63 3.51
CA THR A 108 -5.28 -12.33 3.13
C THR A 108 -5.21 -11.57 1.82
N LEU A 109 -4.19 -10.73 1.71
CA LEU A 109 -3.77 -10.09 0.46
C LEU A 109 -2.27 -10.21 0.32
N GLN A 110 -1.86 -10.88 -0.75
CA GLN A 110 -0.47 -11.08 -1.13
C GLN A 110 -0.14 -10.15 -2.27
N PHE A 111 1.07 -9.59 -2.26
CA PHE A 111 1.58 -8.79 -3.36
C PHE A 111 3.02 -9.15 -3.70
N PHE A 112 3.37 -8.95 -4.97
CA PHE A 112 4.74 -8.93 -5.45
C PHE A 112 4.98 -7.65 -6.25
N ILE A 113 5.98 -6.88 -5.85
CA ILE A 113 6.39 -5.62 -6.48
C ILE A 113 7.75 -5.85 -7.14
N PRO A 114 7.83 -5.96 -8.47
CA PRO A 114 9.10 -6.06 -9.17
C PRO A 114 9.98 -4.82 -8.91
N PHE A 115 11.29 -4.99 -8.71
CA PHE A 115 12.17 -3.84 -8.46
C PHE A 115 12.20 -2.84 -9.61
N PHE A 116 12.03 -3.30 -10.85
CA PHE A 116 12.02 -2.40 -12.00
C PHE A 116 10.88 -1.38 -11.95
N VAL A 117 9.75 -1.71 -11.30
CA VAL A 117 8.63 -0.78 -11.08
C VAL A 117 9.09 0.40 -10.24
N LEU A 118 9.83 0.12 -9.17
CA LEU A 118 10.39 1.16 -8.29
C LEU A 118 11.52 1.93 -8.98
N GLN A 119 12.44 1.20 -9.64
CA GLN A 119 13.61 1.76 -10.31
C GLN A 119 13.26 2.75 -11.42
N ARG A 120 12.06 2.63 -12.03
CA ARG A 120 11.58 3.58 -13.04
C ARG A 120 11.48 5.03 -12.52
N TYR A 121 11.34 5.20 -11.20
CA TYR A 121 11.23 6.48 -10.52
C TYR A 121 12.43 6.80 -9.63
N THR A 122 13.02 5.78 -9.00
CA THR A 122 14.12 5.97 -8.05
C THR A 122 15.50 5.85 -8.71
N GLY A 123 15.58 5.41 -9.95
CA GLY A 123 16.80 4.88 -10.56
C GLY A 123 17.23 3.55 -9.91
N PRO A 124 18.46 3.08 -10.18
CA PRO A 124 18.95 1.80 -9.67
C PRO A 124 18.83 1.68 -8.15
N LEU A 125 18.47 0.49 -7.68
CA LEU A 125 18.30 0.15 -6.28
C LEU A 125 19.37 -0.88 -5.87
N SER A 126 19.97 -0.66 -4.72
CA SER A 126 20.78 -1.68 -4.03
C SER A 126 19.84 -2.58 -3.25
N ILE A 127 19.93 -3.90 -3.45
CA ILE A 127 19.17 -4.91 -2.73
C ILE A 127 20.19 -5.91 -2.18
N GLN A 128 20.81 -5.54 -1.07
CA GLN A 128 21.84 -6.33 -0.41
C GLN A 128 21.52 -6.47 1.07
N PRO A 129 21.95 -7.56 1.73
CA PRO A 129 21.85 -7.67 3.18
C PRO A 129 22.45 -6.44 3.86
N GLY A 130 21.72 -5.87 4.81
CA GLY A 130 22.10 -4.63 5.50
C GLY A 130 21.55 -3.35 4.89
N GLU A 131 21.00 -3.37 3.68
CA GLU A 131 20.31 -2.23 3.08
C GLU A 131 19.09 -1.85 3.92
N ARG A 132 18.84 -0.55 4.08
CA ARG A 132 17.72 -0.03 4.87
C ARG A 132 16.84 0.84 4.00
N TRP A 133 15.59 0.45 3.88
CA TRP A 133 14.54 1.31 3.34
C TRP A 133 13.70 1.86 4.47
N ARG A 134 12.93 2.91 4.19
CA ARG A 134 11.91 3.39 5.12
C ARG A 134 10.54 3.02 4.59
N GLY A 135 9.61 2.69 5.47
CA GLY A 135 8.25 2.42 5.05
C GLY A 135 7.26 2.33 6.19
N ASN A 136 6.00 2.10 5.85
CA ASN A 136 4.96 1.81 6.82
C ASN A 136 3.89 0.90 6.22
N PHE A 137 3.10 0.29 7.08
CA PHE A 137 1.99 -0.59 6.71
C PHE A 137 0.73 -0.08 7.39
N PHE A 138 -0.37 -0.03 6.64
CA PHE A 138 -1.63 0.49 7.14
C PHE A 138 -2.80 -0.46 6.88
N LYS A 139 -3.85 -0.28 7.67
CA LYS A 139 -5.18 -0.85 7.45
C LYS A 139 -6.17 0.28 7.57
N CYS A 140 -7.09 0.39 6.62
CA CYS A 140 -8.20 1.33 6.71
C CYS A 140 -9.49 0.77 6.10
N ALA A 141 -10.58 1.47 6.36
CA ALA A 141 -11.84 1.36 5.64
C ALA A 141 -12.67 2.61 5.97
N SER A 142 -12.90 3.50 5.00
CA SER A 142 -13.58 4.78 5.29
C SER A 142 -15.07 4.83 4.92
N GLU A 143 -15.56 3.97 4.02
CA GLU A 143 -16.99 3.88 3.63
C GLU A 143 -17.60 2.51 4.01
N VAL A 144 -17.29 2.05 5.21
CA VAL A 144 -17.93 0.90 5.89
C VAL A 144 -18.78 1.39 7.05
N SER A 145 -19.61 0.52 7.63
CA SER A 145 -20.45 0.87 8.78
C SER A 145 -19.65 1.26 10.03
N HIS A 146 -18.39 0.81 10.15
CA HIS A 146 -17.48 1.12 11.26
C HIS A 146 -16.11 1.57 10.73
N PRO A 147 -15.97 2.83 10.30
CA PRO A 147 -14.71 3.32 9.75
C PRO A 147 -13.55 3.24 10.75
N HIS A 148 -12.38 2.84 10.27
CA HIS A 148 -11.22 2.63 11.12
C HIS A 148 -9.90 2.77 10.35
N TRP A 149 -8.83 3.03 11.11
CA TRP A 149 -7.47 3.27 10.62
C TRP A 149 -6.47 2.67 11.61
N ALA A 150 -5.43 2.01 11.09
CA ALA A 150 -4.34 1.47 11.87
C ALA A 150 -3.01 1.57 11.11
N SER A 151 -1.91 1.67 11.84
CA SER A 151 -0.55 1.78 11.31
C SER A 151 0.40 0.85 12.06
N TRP A 152 1.39 0.29 11.37
CA TRP A 152 2.48 -0.46 12.01
C TRP A 152 3.42 0.47 12.79
N SER A 153 4.03 1.44 12.11
CA SER A 153 4.79 2.51 12.75
C SER A 153 3.83 3.66 13.11
N PRO A 154 3.83 4.17 14.36
CA PRO A 154 2.94 5.25 14.79
C PRO A 154 3.03 6.49 13.91
N VAL A 155 1.88 7.08 13.59
CA VAL A 155 1.76 8.37 12.92
C VAL A 155 1.48 9.48 13.93
N ASP A 156 2.01 10.68 13.67
CA ASP A 156 1.90 11.82 14.58
C ASP A 156 0.73 12.76 14.26
N GLU A 157 -0.05 12.42 13.25
CA GLU A 157 -1.33 13.05 12.90
C GLU A 157 -2.21 12.04 12.16
N PHE A 158 -3.49 12.37 11.99
CA PHE A 158 -4.45 11.54 11.26
C PHE A 158 -4.25 11.65 9.73
N ASN A 159 -3.10 11.14 9.29
CA ASN A 159 -2.63 11.16 7.90
C ASN A 159 -1.57 10.06 7.71
N PHE A 160 -1.74 9.21 6.70
CA PHE A 160 -0.76 8.16 6.38
C PHE A 160 0.44 8.66 5.57
N HIS A 161 0.30 9.79 4.87
CA HIS A 161 1.36 10.41 4.05
C HIS A 161 2.40 11.17 4.91
N ARG A 162 2.97 10.49 5.91
CA ARG A 162 3.99 11.02 6.84
C ARG A 162 5.30 10.26 6.70
N PRO A 163 6.14 10.55 5.69
CA PRO A 163 7.40 9.84 5.49
C PRO A 163 8.35 9.97 6.68
N ARG A 164 8.24 11.02 7.50
CA ARG A 164 9.01 11.12 8.76
C ARG A 164 8.64 10.06 9.80
N CYS A 165 7.40 9.56 9.79
CA CYS A 165 6.89 8.51 10.69
C CYS A 165 7.15 7.09 10.18
N PHE A 166 7.75 6.93 8.99
CA PHE A 166 8.09 5.62 8.47
C PHE A 166 9.12 4.91 9.36
N GLY A 167 8.86 3.63 9.64
CA GLY A 167 9.81 2.74 10.29
C GLY A 167 10.91 2.29 9.33
N GLU A 168 11.87 1.52 9.85
CA GLU A 168 12.95 0.94 9.06
C GLU A 168 12.60 -0.46 8.55
N LEU A 169 12.89 -0.71 7.27
CA LEU A 169 12.79 -2.01 6.62
C LEU A 169 14.21 -2.47 6.29
N LEU A 170 14.72 -3.41 7.08
CA LEU A 170 16.06 -3.99 6.91
C LEU A 170 15.99 -5.20 5.96
N PHE A 171 16.85 -5.23 4.96
CA PHE A 171 17.03 -6.41 4.11
C PHE A 171 18.01 -7.37 4.77
N GLU A 172 17.55 -8.60 4.99
CA GLU A 172 18.32 -9.70 5.57
C GLU A 172 18.65 -10.74 4.48
N GLU A 173 19.45 -11.75 4.85
CA GLU A 173 19.93 -12.82 3.94
C GLU A 173 18.82 -13.67 3.30
#